data_AF-A0A9Q3Z054-F1
#
_entry.id   AF-A0A9Q3Z054-F1
#
_cell.length_a   1.000
_cell.length_b   1.000
_cell.length_c   1.000
_cell.angle_alpha   90.00
_cell.angle_beta   90.00
_cell.angle_gamma   90.00
#
_symmetry.space_group_name_H-M   'P 1'
#
loop_
_entity.id
_entity.type
_entity.pdbx_description
1 polymer ?
#
loop_
_entity_poly.entity_id
_entity_poly.type
_entity_poly.pdbx_seq_one_letter_code
_entity_poly.pdbx_strand_id
1 'polypeptide(L)'
;MDKELIIKHLEFLEDIIKRLEDNSFKIKGWTITLVTAILGILASKDLLTRKYTSILIVPILGFALLDSYYLNQGRGFREKYNKIVEDFNKKNFNNLILFDLNPEKIKYGFLKALKSKSILGTYLILIILMLVVVA
;
A
#
# COMPACT_ATOMS: atom_id res chain seq x y z
N MET A 1 -2.32 -30.16 -21.16
CA MET A 1 -2.39 -28.71 -21.38
C MET A 1 -2.49 -28.02 -20.01
N ASP A 2 -1.66 -26.99 -19.83
CA ASP A 2 -1.84 -25.83 -18.93
C ASP A 2 -1.55 -25.88 -17.43
N LYS A 3 -1.18 -27.01 -16.79
CA LYS A 3 -0.78 -26.92 -15.35
C LYS A 3 0.46 -26.04 -15.16
N GLU A 4 1.47 -26.21 -16.01
CA GLU A 4 2.69 -25.41 -15.98
C GLU A 4 2.43 -23.94 -16.30
N LEU A 5 1.56 -23.66 -17.29
CA LEU A 5 1.19 -22.29 -17.65
C LEU A 5 0.38 -21.61 -16.54
N ILE A 6 -0.50 -22.33 -15.85
CA ILE A 6 -1.25 -21.83 -14.68
C ILE A 6 -0.27 -21.50 -13.54
N ILE A 7 0.66 -22.41 -13.22
CA ILE A 7 1.69 -22.15 -12.20
C ILE A 7 2.50 -20.91 -12.58
N LYS A 8 2.95 -20.80 -13.84
CA LYS A 8 3.68 -19.63 -14.33
C LYS A 8 2.87 -18.33 -14.23
N HIS A 9 1.57 -18.39 -14.53
CA HIS A 9 0.70 -17.24 -14.39
C HIS A 9 0.54 -16.81 -12.92
N LEU A 10 0.39 -17.77 -12.00
CA LEU A 10 0.35 -17.50 -10.55
C LEU A 10 1.66 -16.89 -10.04
N GLU A 11 2.82 -17.36 -10.52
CA GLU A 11 4.13 -16.77 -10.21
C GLU A 11 4.21 -15.30 -10.66
N PHE A 12 3.73 -14.98 -11.87
CA PHE A 12 3.71 -13.58 -12.34
C PHE A 12 2.80 -12.69 -11.50
N LEU A 13 1.65 -13.20 -11.04
CA LEU A 13 0.77 -12.47 -10.13
C LEU A 13 1.44 -12.26 -8.77
N GLU A 14 2.11 -13.29 -8.24
CA GLU A 14 2.88 -13.21 -7.00
C GLU A 14 4.00 -12.15 -7.09
N ASP A 15 4.73 -12.11 -8.20
CA ASP A 15 5.77 -11.10 -8.44
C ASP A 15 5.20 -9.67 -8.50
N ILE A 16 4.01 -9.49 -9.09
CA ILE A 16 3.32 -8.20 -9.05
C ILE A 16 2.94 -7.84 -7.62
N ILE A 17 2.37 -8.77 -6.86
CA ILE A 17 1.98 -8.55 -5.45
C ILE A 17 3.20 -8.15 -4.62
N LYS A 18 4.33 -8.86 -4.74
CA LYS A 18 5.59 -8.54 -4.05
C LYS A 18 6.05 -7.11 -4.36
N ARG A 19 6.07 -6.70 -5.64
CA ARG A 19 6.44 -5.33 -6.03
C ARG A 19 5.51 -4.28 -5.42
N LEU A 20 4.21 -4.56 -5.31
CA LEU A 20 3.25 -3.63 -4.70
C LEU A 20 3.45 -3.52 -3.18
N GLU A 21 3.70 -4.63 -2.50
CA GLU A 21 4.03 -4.66 -1.07
C GLU A 21 5.36 -3.94 -0.77
N ASP A 22 6.38 -4.16 -1.59
CA ASP A 22 7.67 -3.48 -1.48
C ASP A 22 7.54 -1.97 -1.67
N ASN A 23 6.75 -1.52 -2.66
CA ASN A 23 6.51 -0.10 -2.88
C ASN A 23 5.73 0.54 -1.71
N SER A 24 4.72 -0.15 -1.17
CA SER A 24 4.00 0.25 0.04
C SER A 24 4.96 0.39 1.23
N PHE A 25 5.84 -0.58 1.46
CA PHE A 25 6.85 -0.53 2.52
C PHE A 25 7.84 0.64 2.33
N LYS A 26 8.36 0.83 1.11
CA LYS A 26 9.27 1.95 0.78
C LYS A 26 8.61 3.30 1.06
N ILE A 27 7.35 3.48 0.70
CA ILE A 27 6.62 4.74 0.94
C ILE A 27 6.51 5.04 2.43
N LYS A 28 6.25 4.03 3.27
CA LYS A 28 6.28 4.21 4.73
C LYS A 28 7.65 4.66 5.22
N GLY A 29 8.73 4.05 4.72
CA GLY A 29 10.11 4.45 5.04
C GLY A 29 10.44 5.89 4.61
N TRP A 30 10.07 6.27 3.39
CA TRP A 30 10.23 7.64 2.88
C TRP A 30 9.42 8.66 3.66
N THR A 31 8.22 8.30 4.09
CA THR A 31 7.39 9.16 4.95
C THR A 31 8.10 9.45 6.27
N ILE A 32 8.56 8.41 6.97
CA ILE A 32 9.28 8.55 8.24
C ILE A 32 10.51 9.44 8.04
N THR A 33 11.32 9.14 7.02
CA THR A 33 12.55 9.89 6.72
C THR A 33 12.27 11.37 6.49
N LEU A 34 11.28 11.70 5.65
CA LEU A 34 10.95 13.08 5.31
C LEU A 34 10.37 13.84 6.51
N VAL A 35 9.48 13.19 7.28
CA VAL A 35 8.88 13.79 8.49
C VAL A 35 9.96 14.08 9.54
N THR A 36 10.84 13.12 9.81
CA THR A 36 11.95 13.30 10.75
C THR A 36 12.92 14.39 10.30
N ALA A 37 13.25 14.45 8.99
CA ALA A 37 14.13 15.49 8.46
C ALA A 37 13.54 16.90 8.63
N ILE A 38 12.26 17.07 8.30
CA ILE A 38 11.57 18.37 8.47
C ILE A 38 11.49 18.74 9.95
N LEU A 39 11.12 17.80 10.83
CA LEU A 39 11.06 18.04 12.27
C LEU A 39 12.43 18.44 12.83
N GLY A 40 13.51 17.78 12.42
CA GLY A 40 14.87 18.12 12.83
C GLY A 40 15.28 19.54 12.40
N ILE A 41 14.92 19.95 11.17
CA ILE A 41 15.17 21.32 10.70
C ILE A 41 14.37 22.33 11.52
N LEU A 42 13.10 22.06 11.79
CA LEU A 42 12.26 22.95 12.59
C LEU A 42 12.77 23.08 14.04
N ALA A 43 13.22 21.96 14.63
CA ALA A 43 13.84 21.95 15.96
C ALA A 43 15.13 22.78 15.99
N SER A 44 16.01 22.63 14.98
CA SER A 44 17.28 23.37 14.92
C SER A 44 17.14 24.89 14.79
N LYS A 45 15.94 25.37 14.42
CA LYS A 45 15.65 26.80 14.21
C LYS A 45 14.70 27.37 15.27
N ASP A 46 14.38 26.61 16.32
CA ASP A 46 13.36 26.96 17.33
C ASP A 46 11.98 27.29 16.71
N LEU A 47 11.63 26.61 15.62
CA LEU A 47 10.39 26.81 14.86
C LEU A 47 9.35 25.70 15.12
N LEU A 48 9.41 24.97 16.24
CA LEU A 48 8.47 23.92 16.61
C LEU A 48 7.09 24.44 17.05
N THR A 49 6.59 25.49 16.41
CA THR A 49 5.24 25.99 16.65
C THR A 49 4.23 25.31 15.71
N ARG A 50 2.97 25.25 16.15
CA ARG A 50 1.85 24.67 15.38
C ARG A 50 1.73 25.20 13.95
N LYS A 51 2.13 26.46 13.73
CA LYS A 51 2.11 27.10 12.40
C LYS A 51 3.08 26.39 11.45
N TYR A 52 4.33 26.19 11.85
CA TYR A 52 5.36 25.62 10.97
C TYR A 52 5.25 24.11 10.83
N THR A 53 4.86 23.39 11.89
CA THR A 53 4.74 21.92 11.86
C THR A 53 3.57 21.45 11.00
N SER A 54 2.56 22.30 10.78
CA SER A 54 1.43 22.01 9.88
C SER A 54 1.85 21.62 8.44
N ILE A 55 3.04 22.02 8.00
CA ILE A 55 3.60 21.63 6.69
C ILE A 55 3.75 20.11 6.52
N LEU A 56 3.92 19.37 7.63
CA LEU A 56 4.06 17.91 7.65
C LEU A 56 2.78 17.17 7.23
N ILE A 57 1.63 17.83 7.30
CA ILE A 57 0.34 17.25 6.88
C ILE A 57 0.39 16.86 5.41
N VAL A 58 1.05 17.67 4.57
CA VAL A 58 1.13 17.45 3.12
C VAL A 58 1.82 16.11 2.79
N PRO A 59 3.07 15.85 3.23
CA PRO A 59 3.71 14.56 2.94
C PRO A 59 3.05 13.38 3.66
N ILE A 60 2.54 13.57 4.89
CA ILE A 60 1.84 12.49 5.62
C ILE A 60 0.60 12.04 4.85
N LEU A 61 -0.25 12.97 4.42
CA LEU A 61 -1.45 12.63 3.66
C LEU A 61 -1.11 12.12 2.25
N GLY A 62 -0.18 12.77 1.55
CA GLY A 62 0.22 12.37 0.20
C GLY A 62 0.75 10.94 0.15
N PHE A 63 1.66 10.59 1.07
CA PHE A 63 2.18 9.22 1.14
C PHE A 63 1.16 8.23 1.68
N ALA A 64 0.28 8.60 2.62
CA ALA A 64 -0.80 7.72 3.06
C ALA A 64 -1.76 7.34 1.92
N LEU A 65 -2.07 8.28 1.02
CA LEU A 65 -2.89 8.03 -0.16
C LEU A 65 -2.19 7.09 -1.15
N LEU A 66 -0.90 7.30 -1.41
CA LEU A 66 -0.11 6.43 -2.29
C LEU A 66 0.03 5.02 -1.69
N ASP A 67 0.36 4.90 -0.41
CA ASP A 67 0.43 3.63 0.30
C ASP A 67 -0.91 2.87 0.23
N SER A 68 -2.02 3.59 0.40
CA SER A 68 -3.37 3.05 0.24
C SER A 68 -3.66 2.56 -1.17
N TYR A 69 -3.16 3.26 -2.17
CA TYR A 69 -3.29 2.86 -3.56
C TYR A 69 -2.57 1.53 -3.83
N TYR A 70 -1.31 1.39 -3.41
CA TYR A 70 -0.55 0.14 -3.57
C TYR A 70 -1.21 -1.03 -2.84
N LEU A 71 -1.68 -0.81 -1.61
CA LEU A 71 -2.41 -1.82 -0.86
C LEU A 71 -3.70 -2.25 -1.57
N ASN A 72 -4.44 -1.27 -2.14
CA ASN A 72 -5.67 -1.53 -2.86
C ASN A 72 -5.41 -2.38 -4.10
N GLN A 73 -4.45 -1.99 -4.93
CA GLN A 73 -4.04 -2.77 -6.10
C GLN A 73 -3.62 -4.19 -5.72
N GLY A 74 -2.83 -4.34 -4.64
CA GLY A 74 -2.42 -5.66 -4.15
C GLY A 74 -3.60 -6.55 -3.74
N ARG A 75 -4.69 -5.98 -3.20
CA ARG A 75 -5.93 -6.74 -2.95
C ARG A 75 -6.58 -7.23 -4.23
N GLY A 76 -6.63 -6.40 -5.27
CA GLY A 76 -7.17 -6.80 -6.58
C GLY A 76 -6.39 -7.95 -7.21
N PHE A 77 -5.06 -7.94 -7.12
CA PHE A 77 -4.24 -9.06 -7.58
C PHE A 77 -4.42 -10.33 -6.74
N ARG A 78 -4.59 -10.22 -5.40
CA ARG A 78 -4.89 -11.38 -4.55
C ARG A 78 -6.28 -11.97 -4.82
N GLU A 79 -7.29 -11.13 -5.09
CA GLU A 79 -8.63 -11.61 -5.50
C GLU A 79 -8.54 -12.41 -6.81
N LYS A 80 -7.78 -11.90 -7.79
CA LYS A 80 -7.52 -12.59 -9.05
C LYS A 80 -6.80 -13.93 -8.86
N TYR A 81 -5.72 -13.92 -8.09
CA TYR A 81 -4.94 -15.11 -7.74
C TYR A 81 -5.85 -16.19 -7.14
N ASN A 82 -6.66 -15.82 -6.14
CA ASN A 82 -7.55 -16.75 -5.45
C ASN A 82 -8.61 -17.34 -6.39
N LYS A 83 -9.15 -16.57 -7.33
CA LYS A 83 -10.09 -17.09 -8.34
C LYS A 83 -9.46 -18.11 -9.26
N ILE A 84 -8.25 -17.86 -9.75
CA ILE A 84 -7.52 -18.82 -10.60
C ILE A 84 -7.26 -20.13 -9.83
N VAL A 85 -6.89 -20.04 -8.55
CA VAL A 85 -6.71 -21.22 -7.69
C VAL A 85 -8.02 -21.96 -7.46
N GLU A 86 -9.13 -21.25 -7.26
CA GLU A 86 -10.46 -21.84 -7.08
C GLU A 86 -10.93 -22.58 -8.35
N ASP A 87 -10.78 -21.95 -9.52
CA ASP A 87 -11.12 -22.54 -10.82
C ASP A 87 -10.25 -23.78 -11.12
N PHE A 88 -8.95 -23.71 -10.80
CA PHE A 88 -8.04 -24.86 -10.91
C PHE A 88 -8.50 -26.03 -10.03
N ASN A 89 -8.84 -25.76 -8.76
CA ASN A 89 -9.31 -26.79 -7.82
C ASN A 89 -10.65 -27.41 -8.25
N LYS A 90 -11.54 -26.63 -8.86
CA LYS A 90 -12.83 -27.10 -9.41
C LYS A 90 -12.71 -27.77 -10.77
N LYS A 91 -11.50 -27.83 -11.36
CA LYS A 91 -11.27 -28.28 -12.75
C LYS A 91 -12.12 -27.51 -13.77
N ASN A 92 -12.43 -26.24 -13.48
CA ASN A 92 -13.25 -25.38 -14.32
C ASN A 92 -12.34 -24.50 -15.19
N PHE A 93 -12.06 -24.93 -16.41
CA PHE A 93 -11.12 -24.24 -17.30
C PHE A 93 -11.79 -23.40 -18.39
N ASN A 94 -13.13 -23.42 -18.48
CA ASN A 94 -13.85 -22.84 -19.61
C ASN A 94 -13.70 -21.31 -19.74
N ASN A 95 -13.37 -20.60 -18.64
CA ASN A 95 -13.25 -19.15 -18.60
C ASN A 95 -11.85 -18.66 -18.17
N LEU A 96 -10.84 -19.55 -18.19
CA LEU A 96 -9.52 -19.23 -17.64
C LEU A 96 -8.69 -18.44 -18.66
N ILE A 97 -8.66 -17.12 -18.50
CA ILE A 97 -7.83 -16.24 -19.34
C ILE A 97 -6.43 -16.17 -18.71
N LEU A 98 -5.49 -16.91 -19.30
CA LEU A 98 -4.10 -16.93 -18.86
C LEU A 98 -3.38 -15.63 -19.25
N PHE A 99 -2.42 -15.22 -18.41
CA PHE A 99 -1.54 -14.07 -18.64
C PHE A 99 -2.24 -12.70 -18.73
N ASP A 100 -3.50 -12.60 -18.29
CA ASP A 100 -4.10 -11.29 -18.05
C ASP A 100 -3.50 -10.71 -16.76
N LEU A 101 -2.78 -9.59 -16.88
CA LEU A 101 -2.11 -8.92 -15.76
C LEU A 101 -2.88 -7.69 -15.27
N ASN A 102 -4.13 -7.50 -15.70
CA ASN A 102 -4.98 -6.47 -15.14
C ASN A 102 -5.47 -6.89 -13.73
N PRO A 103 -5.45 -5.98 -12.74
CA PRO A 103 -6.03 -6.25 -11.44
C PRO A 103 -7.54 -6.45 -11.59
N GLU A 104 -8.11 -7.33 -10.76
CA GLU A 104 -9.56 -7.42 -10.71
C GLU A 104 -10.19 -6.16 -10.12
N LYS A 105 -11.46 -5.93 -10.50
CA LYS A 105 -12.30 -4.92 -9.86
C LYS A 105 -12.46 -5.29 -8.40
N ILE A 106 -11.79 -4.52 -7.54
CA ILE A 106 -11.71 -4.78 -6.11
C ILE A 106 -13.09 -4.60 -5.49
N LYS A 107 -13.55 -5.63 -4.76
CA LYS A 107 -14.86 -5.60 -4.07
C LYS A 107 -14.94 -4.48 -3.03
N TYR A 108 -13.80 -4.10 -2.46
CA TYR A 108 -13.66 -3.06 -1.45
C TYR A 108 -12.88 -1.86 -1.98
N GLY A 109 -13.49 -0.68 -1.98
CA GLY A 109 -12.88 0.53 -2.52
C GLY A 109 -11.67 1.06 -1.73
N PHE A 110 -11.00 2.04 -2.34
CA PHE A 110 -9.84 2.77 -1.81
C PHE A 110 -9.97 3.22 -0.35
N LEU A 111 -11.16 3.63 0.08
CA LEU A 111 -11.43 4.04 1.47
C LEU A 111 -11.21 2.92 2.50
N LYS A 112 -11.47 1.66 2.12
CA LYS A 112 -11.19 0.50 2.99
C LYS A 112 -9.70 0.13 2.99
N ALA A 113 -8.95 0.54 1.97
CA ALA A 113 -7.49 0.44 1.98
C ALA A 113 -6.91 1.47 2.95
N LEU A 114 -7.37 2.73 2.87
CA LEU A 114 -6.96 3.83 3.73
C LEU A 114 -7.21 3.55 5.23
N LYS A 115 -8.37 2.97 5.57
CA LYS A 115 -8.72 2.57 6.95
C LYS A 115 -8.11 1.25 7.41
N SER A 116 -7.22 0.64 6.63
CA SER A 116 -6.62 -0.65 6.99
C SER A 116 -5.68 -0.51 8.21
N LYS A 117 -5.57 -1.57 9.01
CA LYS A 117 -4.69 -1.60 10.20
C LYS A 117 -3.23 -1.24 9.87
N SER A 118 -2.71 -1.69 8.73
CA SER A 118 -1.34 -1.41 8.28
C SER A 118 -1.11 0.08 8.01
N ILE A 119 -2.07 0.75 7.39
CA ILE A 119 -1.94 2.18 7.07
C ILE A 119 -2.22 3.00 8.31
N LEU A 120 -3.36 2.76 8.95
CA LEU A 120 -3.79 3.52 10.11
C LEU A 120 -2.76 3.43 11.23
N GLY A 121 -2.16 2.27 11.50
CA GLY A 121 -1.08 2.12 12.48
C GLY A 121 0.15 2.98 12.16
N THR A 122 0.68 2.91 10.94
CA THR A 122 1.89 3.66 10.57
C THR A 122 1.69 5.17 10.65
N TYR A 123 0.61 5.70 10.07
CA TYR A 123 0.40 7.15 9.99
C TYR A 123 -0.14 7.73 11.29
N LEU A 124 -0.86 6.96 12.11
CA LEU A 124 -1.30 7.41 13.44
C LEU A 124 -0.11 7.61 14.38
N ILE A 125 0.90 6.73 14.33
CA ILE A 125 2.14 6.92 15.09
C ILE A 125 2.84 8.22 14.67
N LEU A 126 2.93 8.52 13.38
CA LEU A 126 3.52 9.77 12.88
C LEU A 126 2.75 11.01 13.33
N ILE A 127 1.41 10.95 13.33
CA ILE A 127 0.57 12.04 13.79
C ILE A 127 0.75 12.27 15.30
N ILE A 128 0.78 11.20 16.11
CA ILE A 128 1.04 11.31 17.55
C ILE A 128 2.41 11.96 17.78
N LEU A 129 3.45 11.51 17.09
CA LEU A 129 4.79 12.07 17.20
C LEU A 129 4.79 13.57 16.85
N MET A 130 4.11 13.96 15.78
CA MET A 130 3.95 15.36 15.39
C MET A 130 3.25 16.18 16.50
N LEU A 131 2.20 15.64 17.13
CA LEU A 131 1.47 16.33 18.20
C LEU A 131 2.31 16.49 19.47
N VAL A 132 3.04 15.46 19.87
CA VAL A 132 3.92 15.48 21.05
C VAL A 132 5.04 16.51 20.89
N VAL A 133 5.59 16.66 19.68
CA VAL A 133 6.68 17.62 19.42
C VAL A 133 6.18 19.08 19.39
N VAL A 134 4.88 19.29 19.17
CA VAL A 134 4.27 20.63 19.10
C VAL A 134 3.69 21.10 20.44
N ALA A 135 3.43 20.16 21.35
CA ALA A 135 2.89 20.42 22.69
C ALA A 135 3.97 20.97 23.63
#